data_AF-L8WXW0-F1
#
_entry.id   AF-L8WXW0-F1
#
_cell.length_a   1.000
_cell.length_b   1.000
_cell.length_c   1.000
_cell.angle_alpha   90.00
_cell.angle_beta   90.00
_cell.angle_gamma   90.00
#
_symmetry.space_group_name_H-M   'P 1'
#
loop_
_entity.id
_entity.type
_entity.pdbx_description
1 polymer ?
#
loop_
_entity_poly.entity_id
_entity_poly.type
_entity_poly.pdbx_seq_one_letter_code
_entity_poly.pdbx_strand_id
1 'polypeptide(L)'
;MLVDEGDSIEEIEGISVALPAIGEKGYLDVSIEVATPGGHSSVPPAHTTIGILASPITKIESTPYVPSLARSSPVYGLLQCFAAHVPSIPSSVRSSIFRSICPPGASPGQLRKCDEALQELEHILFEANSDLNQGNEEKARVYRSLLGTTQAIDMIQGGVKANALPELASAIVNHRIRTDSSVLALQDDITTKLIPLVKEYNLTLTAFSHVNVTIGGGGNVKLSDAFNTALEPAPVSPIEGPGAAAYRLLSGVIRKTQGHKTIVSPALMGGNTGGWVSTIQTSLPELGT
;
A
#
# COMPACT_ATOMS: atom_id res chain seq x y z
N MET A 1 1.97 -15.76 -16.99
CA MET A 1 1.54 -15.71 -15.58
C MET A 1 2.78 -15.41 -14.78
N LEU A 2 2.74 -14.28 -14.08
CA LEU A 2 3.66 -13.95 -13.00
C LEU A 2 3.06 -14.50 -11.70
N VAL A 3 3.88 -15.22 -10.95
CA VAL A 3 3.64 -15.64 -9.56
C VAL A 3 4.86 -15.14 -8.81
N ASP A 4 4.69 -14.13 -7.97
CA ASP A 4 5.82 -13.54 -7.25
C ASP A 4 6.27 -14.46 -6.13
N GLU A 5 5.38 -14.77 -5.18
CA GLU A 5 5.80 -15.53 -4.00
C GLU A 5 4.82 -16.63 -3.56
N GLY A 6 3.58 -16.66 -4.05
CA GLY A 6 2.55 -17.59 -3.56
C GLY A 6 2.23 -17.33 -2.08
N ASP A 7 0.95 -17.23 -1.73
CA ASP A 7 0.59 -17.14 -0.31
C ASP A 7 0.38 -18.56 0.25
N SER A 8 -0.06 -18.63 1.50
CA SER A 8 -0.37 -19.86 2.19
C SER A 8 -1.62 -20.57 1.64
N ILE A 9 -1.80 -21.81 2.09
CA ILE A 9 -3.07 -22.51 2.01
C ILE A 9 -3.69 -22.42 3.40
N GLU A 10 -4.83 -21.76 3.49
CA GLU A 10 -5.53 -21.55 4.75
C GLU A 10 -6.73 -22.49 4.86
N GLU A 11 -7.15 -22.76 6.08
CA GLU A 11 -8.40 -23.47 6.37
C GLU A 11 -9.38 -22.50 7.04
N ILE A 12 -10.45 -22.16 6.33
CA ILE A 12 -11.49 -21.24 6.78
C ILE A 12 -12.78 -22.04 6.95
N GLU A 13 -13.22 -22.25 8.19
CA GLU A 13 -14.45 -23.00 8.48
C GLU A 13 -14.47 -24.43 7.87
N GLY A 14 -13.33 -25.13 7.88
CA GLY A 14 -13.18 -26.45 7.28
C GLY A 14 -13.07 -26.44 5.75
N ILE A 15 -12.92 -25.25 5.15
CA ILE A 15 -12.72 -25.06 3.72
C ILE A 15 -11.26 -24.72 3.47
N SER A 16 -10.56 -25.57 2.72
CA SER A 16 -9.20 -25.28 2.28
C SER A 16 -9.19 -24.25 1.15
N VAL A 17 -8.47 -23.16 1.34
CA VAL A 17 -8.35 -22.04 0.39
C VAL A 17 -6.87 -21.79 0.10
N ALA A 18 -6.46 -22.04 -1.14
CA ALA A 18 -5.14 -21.68 -1.63
C ALA A 18 -5.16 -20.27 -2.21
N LEU A 19 -4.15 -19.48 -1.90
CA LEU A 19 -4.07 -18.05 -2.19
C LEU A 19 -2.86 -17.72 -3.09
N PRO A 20 -2.76 -18.23 -4.33
CA PRO A 20 -1.67 -17.83 -5.21
C PRO A 20 -1.67 -16.31 -5.43
N ALA A 21 -0.54 -15.66 -5.07
CA ALA A 21 -0.33 -14.25 -5.35
C ALA A 21 -0.23 -14.03 -6.87
N ILE A 22 -1.18 -13.28 -7.42
CA ILE A 22 -1.27 -12.99 -8.87
C ILE A 22 -0.86 -11.57 -9.22
N GLY A 23 -0.42 -10.79 -8.23
CA GLY A 23 0.09 -9.44 -8.38
C GLY A 23 0.77 -9.02 -7.09
N GLU A 24 1.52 -7.93 -7.17
CA GLU A 24 2.32 -7.41 -6.06
C GLU A 24 2.31 -5.87 -6.09
N LYS A 25 2.36 -5.28 -4.89
CA LYS A 25 2.51 -3.83 -4.72
C LYS A 25 3.89 -3.35 -5.21
N GLY A 26 3.95 -2.15 -5.77
CA GLY A 26 5.23 -1.52 -6.10
C GLY A 26 6.00 -1.12 -4.84
N TYR A 27 7.21 -0.62 -5.02
CA TYR A 27 8.11 -0.27 -3.92
C TYR A 27 8.92 0.98 -4.24
N LEU A 28 9.12 1.84 -3.24
CA LEU A 28 10.10 2.94 -3.32
C LEU A 28 10.51 3.38 -1.92
N ASP A 29 11.81 3.36 -1.64
CA ASP A 29 12.39 4.09 -0.51
C ASP A 29 12.73 5.51 -0.97
N VAL A 30 12.05 6.51 -0.41
CA VAL A 30 12.34 7.92 -0.72
C VAL A 30 13.33 8.46 0.31
N SER A 31 14.49 8.92 -0.16
CA SER A 31 15.43 9.69 0.65
C SER A 31 15.05 11.16 0.63
N ILE A 32 14.89 11.76 1.80
CA ILE A 32 14.73 13.20 2.00
C ILE A 32 16.02 13.69 2.64
N GLU A 33 16.77 14.52 1.94
CA GLU A 33 18.01 15.11 2.44
C GLU A 33 17.85 16.63 2.53
N VAL A 34 18.16 17.20 3.70
CA VAL A 34 18.13 18.63 3.97
C VAL A 34 19.53 19.10 4.27
N ALA A 35 20.02 20.05 3.47
CA ALA A 35 21.32 20.69 3.63
C ALA A 35 21.14 22.20 3.85
N THR A 36 21.51 22.69 5.04
CA THR A 36 21.46 24.11 5.40
C THR A 36 22.72 24.51 6.17
N PRO A 37 23.05 25.81 6.30
CA PRO A 37 24.19 26.21 7.11
C PRO A 37 24.13 25.66 8.54
N GLY A 38 25.22 25.03 8.98
CA GLY A 38 25.40 24.58 10.36
C GLY A 38 25.86 25.71 11.28
N GLY A 39 26.44 25.37 12.43
CA GLY A 39 26.97 26.38 13.34
C GLY A 39 27.01 25.96 14.80
N HIS A 40 27.28 26.95 15.65
CA HIS A 40 27.37 26.75 17.10
C HIS A 40 25.98 26.83 17.75
N SER A 41 25.63 25.85 18.58
CA SER A 41 24.29 25.76 19.17
C SER A 41 23.95 26.89 20.16
N SER A 42 24.92 27.74 20.57
CA SER A 42 24.67 28.88 21.47
C SER A 42 24.02 30.08 20.80
N VAL A 43 24.05 30.16 19.47
CA VAL A 43 23.40 31.22 18.68
C VAL A 43 22.70 30.56 17.48
N PRO A 44 21.64 29.77 17.72
CA PRO A 44 21.01 29.03 16.65
C PRO A 44 20.20 29.97 15.73
N PRO A 45 20.05 29.62 14.44
CA PRO A 45 19.07 30.26 13.57
C PRO A 45 17.63 29.90 14.03
N ALA A 46 16.62 30.55 13.43
CA ALA A 46 15.21 30.28 13.74
C ALA A 46 14.82 28.81 13.53
N HIS A 47 15.39 28.16 12.52
CA HIS A 47 15.19 26.74 12.24
C HIS A 47 16.53 26.05 12.00
N THR A 48 16.76 24.92 12.68
CA THR A 48 17.95 24.07 12.49
C THR A 48 17.70 23.06 11.38
N THR A 49 18.76 22.49 10.79
CA THR A 49 18.67 21.48 9.73
C THR A 49 17.77 20.30 10.11
N ILE A 50 17.90 19.78 11.34
CA ILE A 50 17.04 18.70 11.86
C ILE A 50 15.60 19.18 12.04
N GLY A 51 15.40 20.41 12.53
CA GLY A 51 14.06 20.99 12.65
C GLY A 51 13.36 21.17 11.30
N ILE A 52 14.12 21.56 10.27
CA ILE A 52 13.63 21.66 8.90
C ILE A 52 13.29 20.26 8.36
N LEU A 53 14.12 19.24 8.59
CA LEU A 53 13.84 17.85 8.19
C LEU A 53 12.60 17.26 8.91
N ALA A 54 12.36 17.64 10.16
CA ALA A 54 11.19 17.15 10.90
C ALA A 54 9.86 17.61 10.26
N SER A 55 9.84 18.76 9.59
CA SER A 55 8.66 19.31 8.92
C SER A 55 8.13 18.43 7.76
N PRO A 56 8.92 18.06 6.74
CA PRO A 56 8.48 17.14 5.68
C PRO A 56 8.15 15.75 6.23
N ILE A 57 8.88 15.22 7.22
CA ILE A 57 8.55 13.95 7.88
C ILE A 57 7.14 14.01 8.49
N THR A 58 6.88 15.04 9.30
CA THR A 58 5.57 15.24 9.95
C THR A 58 4.47 15.43 8.92
N LYS A 59 4.76 16.14 7.81
CA LYS A 59 3.82 16.35 6.73
C LYS A 59 3.45 15.05 6.02
N ILE A 60 4.42 14.19 5.76
CA ILE A 60 4.21 12.88 5.14
C ILE A 60 3.33 12.03 6.07
N GLU A 61 3.70 11.85 7.33
CA GLU A 61 2.91 11.09 8.32
C GLU A 61 1.47 11.57 8.45
N SER A 62 1.25 12.90 8.48
CA SER A 62 -0.08 13.49 8.61
C SER A 62 -0.90 13.53 7.31
N THR A 63 -0.36 13.04 6.20
CA THR A 63 -1.06 12.98 4.90
C THR A 63 -1.01 11.59 4.26
N PRO A 64 -1.62 10.57 4.91
CA PRO A 64 -1.69 9.22 4.37
C PRO A 64 -2.43 9.17 3.04
N TYR A 65 -2.02 8.24 2.17
CA TYR A 65 -2.72 7.96 0.92
C TYR A 65 -4.10 7.37 1.20
N VAL A 66 -5.09 7.79 0.42
CA VAL A 66 -6.46 7.28 0.53
C VAL A 66 -6.53 5.92 -0.17
N PRO A 67 -6.92 4.84 0.54
CA PRO A 67 -7.09 3.53 -0.07
C PRO A 67 -8.32 3.51 -0.99
N SER A 68 -8.29 2.66 -2.01
CA SER A 68 -9.44 2.42 -2.89
C SER A 68 -9.43 1.01 -3.47
N LEU A 69 -10.61 0.46 -3.70
CA LEU A 69 -10.80 -0.87 -4.27
C LEU A 69 -10.98 -0.80 -5.78
N ALA A 70 -9.88 -0.93 -6.53
CA ALA A 70 -9.96 -1.08 -7.97
C ALA A 70 -10.52 -2.47 -8.34
N ARG A 71 -11.44 -2.53 -9.32
CA ARG A 71 -11.97 -3.81 -9.83
C ARG A 71 -10.92 -4.67 -10.53
N SER A 72 -9.79 -4.07 -10.93
CA SER A 72 -8.62 -4.77 -11.47
C SER A 72 -7.70 -5.34 -10.38
N SER A 73 -7.90 -4.99 -9.11
CA SER A 73 -7.03 -5.45 -8.02
C SER A 73 -7.22 -6.95 -7.74
N PRO A 74 -6.16 -7.70 -7.37
CA PRO A 74 -6.29 -9.09 -6.94
C PRO A 74 -7.21 -9.25 -5.71
N VAL A 75 -7.22 -8.25 -4.81
CA VAL A 75 -8.09 -8.22 -3.63
C VAL A 75 -9.56 -8.20 -4.03
N TYR A 76 -9.95 -7.52 -5.10
CA TYR A 76 -11.32 -7.57 -5.59
C TYR A 76 -11.73 -8.98 -6.04
N GLY A 77 -10.84 -9.70 -6.74
CA GLY A 77 -11.04 -11.10 -7.10
C GLY A 77 -11.12 -12.03 -5.88
N LEU A 78 -10.30 -11.78 -4.86
CA LEU A 78 -10.34 -12.48 -3.57
C LEU A 78 -11.71 -12.35 -2.91
N LEU A 79 -12.23 -11.12 -2.83
CA LEU A 79 -13.53 -10.83 -2.23
C LEU A 79 -14.67 -11.53 -2.99
N GLN A 80 -14.64 -11.54 -4.33
CA GLN A 80 -15.61 -12.26 -5.14
C GLN A 80 -15.57 -13.77 -4.87
N CYS A 81 -14.37 -14.35 -4.79
CA CYS A 81 -14.19 -15.77 -4.49
C CYS A 81 -14.73 -16.11 -3.10
N PHE A 82 -14.42 -15.29 -2.10
CA PHE A 82 -14.88 -15.49 -0.72
C PHE A 82 -16.40 -15.34 -0.62
N ALA A 83 -16.99 -14.34 -1.27
CA ALA A 83 -18.44 -14.17 -1.33
C ALA A 83 -19.16 -15.40 -1.91
N ALA A 84 -18.55 -16.06 -2.91
CA ALA A 84 -19.10 -17.24 -3.58
C ALA A 84 -18.94 -18.55 -2.79
N HIS A 85 -17.90 -18.66 -1.95
CA HIS A 85 -17.50 -19.94 -1.39
C HIS A 85 -17.40 -20.01 0.13
N VAL A 86 -17.21 -18.87 0.81
CA VAL A 86 -16.98 -18.81 2.26
C VAL A 86 -18.30 -18.44 2.97
N PRO A 87 -18.87 -19.33 3.81
CA PRO A 87 -20.15 -19.10 4.48
C PRO A 87 -20.13 -17.95 5.50
N SER A 88 -19.04 -17.79 6.27
CA SER A 88 -18.87 -16.73 7.28
C SER A 88 -18.98 -15.31 6.74
N ILE A 89 -18.85 -15.08 5.43
CA ILE A 89 -19.05 -13.75 4.86
C ILE A 89 -20.50 -13.29 5.16
N PRO A 90 -20.69 -12.15 5.86
CA PRO A 90 -22.02 -11.66 6.18
C PRO A 90 -22.87 -11.48 4.92
N SER A 91 -24.17 -11.74 5.02
CA SER A 91 -25.08 -11.68 3.86
C SER A 91 -25.12 -10.28 3.24
N SER A 92 -25.09 -9.22 4.06
CA SER A 92 -24.97 -7.82 3.63
C SER A 92 -23.73 -7.61 2.75
N VAL A 93 -22.56 -8.02 3.26
CA VAL A 93 -21.26 -7.92 2.57
C VAL A 93 -21.25 -8.73 1.28
N ARG A 94 -21.72 -9.99 1.33
CA ARG A 94 -21.85 -10.86 0.15
C ARG A 94 -22.69 -10.21 -0.94
N SER A 95 -23.84 -9.62 -0.57
CA SER A 95 -24.70 -8.90 -1.51
C SER A 95 -24.03 -7.66 -2.09
N SER A 96 -23.28 -6.89 -1.30
CA SER A 96 -22.55 -5.71 -1.79
C SER A 96 -21.43 -6.09 -2.76
N ILE A 97 -20.69 -7.17 -2.48
CA ILE A 97 -19.68 -7.72 -3.40
C ILE A 97 -20.32 -8.08 -4.74
N PHE A 98 -21.39 -8.86 -4.78
CA PHE A 98 -22.02 -9.23 -6.06
C PHE A 98 -22.66 -8.03 -6.79
N ARG A 99 -23.21 -7.05 -6.08
CA ARG A 99 -23.75 -5.82 -6.69
C ARG A 99 -22.65 -4.93 -7.29
N SER A 100 -21.43 -4.99 -6.77
CA SER A 100 -20.30 -4.21 -7.29
C SER A 100 -19.75 -4.73 -8.63
N ILE A 101 -20.17 -5.92 -9.07
CA ILE A 101 -19.81 -6.52 -10.36
C ILE A 101 -20.59 -5.83 -11.49
N CYS A 102 -19.88 -5.11 -12.35
CA CYS A 102 -20.50 -4.48 -13.52
C CYS A 102 -20.61 -5.48 -14.69
N PRO A 103 -21.78 -5.61 -15.34
CA PRO A 103 -21.92 -6.48 -16.49
C PRO A 103 -21.16 -5.93 -17.72
N PRO A 104 -20.62 -6.79 -18.60
CA PRO A 104 -20.05 -6.36 -19.87
C PRO A 104 -21.08 -5.59 -20.71
N GLY A 105 -20.72 -4.40 -21.20
CA GLY A 105 -21.64 -3.55 -21.96
C GLY A 105 -22.75 -2.88 -21.12
N ALA A 106 -22.52 -2.71 -19.80
CA ALA A 106 -23.44 -2.02 -18.91
C ALA A 106 -23.86 -0.64 -19.44
N SER A 107 -25.16 -0.33 -19.35
CA SER A 107 -25.68 1.02 -19.57
C SER A 107 -25.14 2.00 -18.50
N PRO A 108 -25.15 3.33 -18.75
CA PRO A 108 -24.70 4.32 -17.76
C PRO A 108 -25.38 4.19 -16.39
N GLY A 109 -26.66 3.83 -16.36
CA GLY A 109 -27.39 3.62 -15.11
C GLY A 109 -26.97 2.35 -14.36
N GLN A 110 -26.54 1.31 -15.07
CA GLN A 110 -25.99 0.09 -14.46
C GLN A 110 -24.57 0.33 -13.93
N LEU A 111 -23.73 1.06 -14.69
CA LEU A 111 -22.39 1.46 -14.25
C LEU A 111 -22.46 2.23 -12.93
N ARG A 112 -23.33 3.25 -12.86
CA ARG A 112 -23.52 4.01 -11.63
C ARG A 112 -23.88 3.14 -10.43
N LYS A 113 -24.79 2.17 -10.61
CA LYS A 113 -25.22 1.27 -9.53
C LYS A 113 -24.10 0.34 -9.04
N CYS A 114 -23.31 -0.24 -9.96
CA CYS A 114 -22.20 -1.08 -9.54
C CYS A 114 -21.06 -0.25 -8.93
N ASP A 115 -20.88 1.01 -9.33
CA ASP A 115 -19.92 1.95 -8.72
C ASP A 115 -20.35 2.36 -7.31
N GLU A 116 -21.63 2.68 -7.10
CA GLU A 116 -22.21 2.92 -5.76
C GLU A 116 -22.00 1.70 -4.85
N ALA A 117 -22.23 0.48 -5.35
CA ALA A 117 -21.98 -0.74 -4.59
C ALA A 117 -20.48 -1.00 -4.31
N LEU A 118 -19.58 -0.58 -5.20
CA LEU A 118 -18.14 -0.66 -4.96
C LEU A 118 -17.70 0.30 -3.85
N GLN A 119 -18.24 1.52 -3.83
CA GLN A 119 -18.01 2.49 -2.76
C GLN A 119 -18.56 2.01 -1.41
N GLU A 120 -19.74 1.38 -1.42
CA GLU A 120 -20.28 0.73 -0.22
C GLU A 120 -19.33 -0.37 0.29
N LEU A 121 -18.77 -1.16 -0.61
CA LEU A 121 -17.81 -2.21 -0.28
C LEU A 121 -16.49 -1.63 0.27
N GLU A 122 -15.99 -0.51 -0.26
CA GLU A 122 -14.84 0.21 0.30
C GLU A 122 -15.09 0.61 1.76
N HIS A 123 -16.25 1.21 2.05
CA HIS A 123 -16.62 1.57 3.41
C HIS A 123 -16.67 0.33 4.33
N ILE A 124 -17.25 -0.77 3.87
CA ILE A 124 -17.27 -2.03 4.61
C ILE A 124 -15.85 -2.55 4.92
N LEU A 125 -14.93 -2.46 3.97
CA LEU A 125 -13.56 -2.92 4.13
C LEU A 125 -12.75 -2.04 5.08
N PHE A 126 -12.94 -0.72 4.99
CA PHE A 126 -12.06 0.26 5.65
C PHE A 126 -12.52 0.70 7.03
N GLU A 127 -13.79 0.50 7.36
CA GLU A 127 -14.34 0.88 8.67
C GLU A 127 -14.29 -0.29 9.66
N ALA A 128 -13.74 -0.06 10.84
CA ALA A 128 -13.63 -1.09 11.87
C ALA A 128 -15.00 -1.58 12.36
N ASN A 129 -15.99 -0.70 12.43
CA ASN A 129 -17.33 -1.01 12.93
C ASN A 129 -18.23 -1.71 11.89
N SER A 130 -17.73 -2.01 10.69
CA SER A 130 -18.50 -2.70 9.65
C SER A 130 -18.86 -4.14 10.06
N ASP A 131 -19.90 -4.70 9.44
CA ASP A 131 -20.27 -6.11 9.64
C ASP A 131 -19.12 -7.09 9.33
N LEU A 132 -18.22 -6.71 8.40
CA LEU A 132 -17.07 -7.52 8.02
C LEU A 132 -15.97 -7.48 9.09
N ASN A 133 -15.67 -6.29 9.62
CA ASN A 133 -14.57 -6.08 10.56
C ASN A 133 -14.98 -6.27 12.02
N GLN A 134 -16.27 -6.17 12.36
CA GLN A 134 -16.84 -6.48 13.69
C GLN A 134 -16.17 -5.73 14.86
N GLY A 135 -15.85 -4.45 14.65
CA GLY A 135 -15.13 -3.60 15.61
C GLY A 135 -13.61 -3.80 15.61
N ASN A 136 -13.06 -4.64 14.74
CA ASN A 136 -11.63 -4.91 14.68
C ASN A 136 -10.90 -3.90 13.77
N GLU A 137 -10.28 -2.91 14.40
CA GLU A 137 -9.46 -1.89 13.73
C GLU A 137 -8.25 -2.47 13.00
N GLU A 138 -7.67 -3.56 13.51
CA GLU A 138 -6.54 -4.20 12.86
C GLU A 138 -6.92 -4.81 11.50
N LYS A 139 -8.07 -5.48 11.41
CA LYS A 139 -8.59 -5.99 10.13
C LYS A 139 -8.84 -4.85 9.14
N ALA A 140 -9.51 -3.80 9.59
CA ALA A 140 -9.77 -2.61 8.76
C ALA A 140 -8.46 -1.98 8.27
N ARG A 141 -7.46 -1.84 9.15
CA ARG A 141 -6.13 -1.34 8.82
C ARG A 141 -5.41 -2.21 7.79
N VAL A 142 -5.52 -3.54 7.89
CA VAL A 142 -4.95 -4.46 6.90
C VAL A 142 -5.58 -4.22 5.52
N TYR A 143 -6.90 -4.09 5.42
CA TYR A 143 -7.55 -3.76 4.15
C TYR A 143 -7.10 -2.42 3.60
N ARG A 144 -7.03 -1.38 4.43
CA ARG A 144 -6.50 -0.05 4.03
C ARG A 144 -5.05 -0.14 3.53
N SER A 145 -4.23 -1.01 4.14
CA SER A 145 -2.83 -1.20 3.76
C SER A 145 -2.67 -1.96 2.44
N LEU A 146 -3.49 -3.00 2.21
CA LEU A 146 -3.48 -3.76 0.95
C LEU A 146 -4.00 -2.93 -0.22
N LEU A 147 -5.01 -2.09 0.01
CA LEU A 147 -5.71 -1.29 -1.00
C LEU A 147 -5.25 0.17 -1.04
N GLY A 148 -4.16 0.52 -0.38
CA GLY A 148 -3.59 1.86 -0.33
C GLY A 148 -2.09 1.85 -0.56
N THR A 149 -1.52 2.99 -0.95
CA THR A 149 -0.07 3.18 -0.84
C THR A 149 0.26 3.38 0.64
N THR A 150 1.12 2.54 1.21
CA THR A 150 1.58 2.73 2.59
C THR A 150 2.85 3.56 2.60
N GLN A 151 3.08 4.29 3.69
CA GLN A 151 4.29 5.07 3.91
C GLN A 151 4.75 4.87 5.36
N ALA A 152 6.06 4.75 5.56
CA ALA A 152 6.67 4.59 6.89
C ALA A 152 8.04 5.26 6.92
N ILE A 153 8.34 6.03 7.98
CA ILE A 153 9.67 6.61 8.18
C ILE A 153 10.51 5.63 8.97
N ASP A 154 11.44 4.96 8.28
CA ASP A 154 12.21 3.85 8.86
C ASP A 154 13.61 4.27 9.32
N MET A 155 14.14 5.36 8.76
CA MET A 155 15.49 5.84 9.10
C MET A 155 15.50 7.36 9.22
N ILE A 156 16.21 7.87 10.22
CA ILE A 156 16.52 9.29 10.40
C ILE A 156 17.97 9.46 10.83
N GLN A 157 18.68 10.40 10.23
CA GLN A 157 20.10 10.67 10.49
C GLN A 157 20.36 12.18 10.55
N GLY A 158 21.22 12.62 11.47
CA GLY A 158 21.64 14.02 11.58
C GLY A 158 22.36 14.32 12.88
N GLY A 159 23.35 15.21 12.84
CA GLY A 159 24.14 15.58 14.02
C GLY A 159 25.30 14.62 14.32
N VAL A 160 26.37 15.15 14.90
CA VAL A 160 27.54 14.35 15.36
C VAL A 160 27.89 14.66 16.82
N LYS A 161 27.57 15.87 17.30
CA LYS A 161 27.83 16.33 18.67
C LYS A 161 26.61 17.08 19.19
N ALA A 162 26.30 16.95 20.48
CA ALA A 162 25.13 17.56 21.10
C ALA A 162 25.11 19.10 21.09
N ASN A 163 26.26 19.75 20.86
CA ASN A 163 26.45 21.20 20.90
C ASN A 163 26.88 21.80 19.54
N ALA A 164 26.69 21.07 18.45
CA ALA A 164 26.95 21.55 17.10
C ALA A 164 25.72 21.33 16.21
N LEU A 165 25.34 22.38 15.47
CA LEU A 165 24.24 22.29 14.50
C LEU A 165 24.75 21.59 13.25
N PRO A 166 24.15 20.47 12.83
CA PRO A 166 24.58 19.76 11.62
C PRO A 166 24.25 20.55 10.36
N GLU A 167 25.11 20.43 9.35
CA GLU A 167 24.85 20.98 8.01
C GLU A 167 23.94 20.08 7.17
N LEU A 168 23.84 18.80 7.53
CA LEU A 168 23.10 17.77 6.80
C LEU A 168 22.25 16.95 7.76
N ALA A 169 21.00 16.71 7.37
CA ALA A 169 20.12 15.74 8.00
C ALA A 169 19.31 15.01 6.92
N SER A 170 19.01 13.73 7.13
CA SER A 170 18.26 12.94 6.16
C SER A 170 17.29 11.96 6.83
N ALA A 171 16.29 11.54 6.06
CA ALA A 171 15.39 10.47 6.43
C ALA A 171 15.04 9.59 5.23
N ILE A 172 14.76 8.31 5.48
CA ILE A 172 14.27 7.35 4.49
C ILE A 172 12.81 7.03 4.80
N VAL A 173 11.97 7.17 3.78
CA VAL A 173 10.54 6.86 3.85
C VAL A 173 10.23 5.69 2.92
N ASN A 174 9.89 4.55 3.50
CA ASN A 174 9.47 3.37 2.77
C ASN A 174 8.06 3.54 2.24
N HIS A 175 7.85 3.20 0.96
CA HIS A 175 6.54 3.15 0.36
C HIS A 175 6.26 1.79 -0.27
N ARG A 176 5.08 1.23 0.02
CA ARG A 176 4.51 0.11 -0.75
C ARG A 176 3.40 0.66 -1.62
N ILE A 177 3.64 0.74 -2.92
CA ILE A 177 2.81 1.43 -3.91
C ILE A 177 1.61 0.56 -4.26
N ARG A 178 0.41 1.14 -4.23
CA ARG A 178 -0.83 0.44 -4.62
C ARG A 178 -0.75 -0.07 -6.07
N THR A 179 -1.40 -1.20 -6.35
CA THR A 179 -1.29 -1.96 -7.61
C THR A 179 -1.75 -1.24 -8.88
N ASP A 180 -2.56 -0.20 -8.75
CA ASP A 180 -3.11 0.61 -9.84
C ASP A 180 -2.45 2.01 -9.92
N SER A 181 -1.34 2.22 -9.21
CA SER A 181 -0.53 3.43 -9.23
C SER A 181 0.84 3.16 -9.90
N SER A 182 1.79 4.06 -9.73
CA SER A 182 3.15 3.91 -10.27
C SER A 182 4.20 4.59 -9.41
N VAL A 183 5.48 4.24 -9.63
CA VAL A 183 6.62 4.93 -9.01
C VAL A 183 6.56 6.42 -9.35
N LEU A 184 6.31 6.77 -10.61
CA LEU A 184 6.23 8.16 -11.04
C LEU A 184 5.12 8.94 -10.32
N ALA A 185 3.92 8.36 -10.19
CA ALA A 185 2.82 9.00 -9.50
C ALA A 185 3.14 9.27 -8.01
N LEU A 186 3.85 8.35 -7.36
CA LEU A 186 4.34 8.54 -5.99
C LEU A 186 5.39 9.68 -5.92
N GLN A 187 6.35 9.70 -6.84
CA GLN A 187 7.38 10.74 -6.92
C GLN A 187 6.77 12.14 -7.11
N ASP A 188 5.77 12.27 -7.98
CA ASP A 188 5.08 13.53 -8.23
C ASP A 188 4.26 13.99 -7.01
N ASP A 189 3.56 13.06 -6.36
CA ASP A 189 2.74 13.36 -5.18
C ASP A 189 3.60 13.84 -4.00
N ILE A 190 4.68 13.12 -3.66
CA ILE A 190 5.56 13.53 -2.56
C ILE A 190 6.27 14.85 -2.85
N THR A 191 6.69 15.07 -4.10
CA THR A 191 7.27 16.35 -4.54
C THR A 191 6.27 17.48 -4.34
N THR A 192 5.04 17.30 -4.83
CA THR A 192 3.96 18.29 -4.71
C THR A 192 3.62 18.62 -3.26
N LYS A 193 3.54 17.59 -2.40
CA LYS A 193 3.28 17.73 -0.96
C LYS A 193 4.33 18.60 -0.25
N LEU A 194 5.60 18.51 -0.66
CA LEU A 194 6.70 19.18 0.01
C LEU A 194 7.01 20.58 -0.53
N ILE A 195 6.61 20.92 -1.76
CA ILE A 195 6.83 22.25 -2.38
C ILE A 195 6.46 23.42 -1.44
N PRO A 196 5.28 23.45 -0.78
CA PRO A 196 4.91 24.56 0.08
C PRO A 196 5.87 24.76 1.26
N LEU A 197 6.31 23.66 1.88
CA LEU A 197 7.22 23.68 3.03
C LEU A 197 8.62 24.14 2.63
N VAL A 198 9.13 23.65 1.50
CA VAL A 198 10.44 24.08 1.00
C VAL A 198 10.44 25.58 0.69
N LYS A 199 9.35 26.10 0.11
CA LYS A 199 9.18 27.55 -0.14
C LYS A 199 9.13 28.36 1.15
N GLU A 200 8.43 27.87 2.17
CA GLU A 200 8.35 28.51 3.49
C GLU A 200 9.75 28.72 4.11
N TYR A 201 10.62 27.72 4.00
CA TYR A 201 12.01 27.81 4.48
C TYR A 201 12.98 28.50 3.52
N ASN A 202 12.50 29.03 2.38
CA ASN A 202 13.35 29.63 1.33
C ASN A 202 14.48 28.68 0.86
N LEU A 203 14.17 27.41 0.66
CA LEU A 203 15.11 26.39 0.19
C LEU A 203 14.93 26.07 -1.29
N THR A 204 15.96 25.50 -1.91
CA THR A 204 15.91 24.96 -3.27
C THR A 204 15.56 23.47 -3.22
N LEU A 205 14.50 23.05 -3.92
CA LEU A 205 14.10 21.64 -4.05
C LEU A 205 14.65 21.05 -5.35
N THR A 206 15.37 19.93 -5.23
CA THR A 206 15.65 19.01 -6.33
C THR A 206 14.95 17.69 -6.02
N ALA A 207 14.13 17.18 -6.95
CA ALA A 207 13.32 15.99 -6.70
C ALA A 207 13.47 14.98 -7.84
N PHE A 208 14.09 13.84 -7.53
CA PHE A 208 14.32 12.74 -8.46
C PHE A 208 15.06 13.24 -9.72
N SER A 209 14.44 13.15 -10.90
CA SER A 209 14.97 13.65 -12.18
C SER A 209 14.76 15.15 -12.38
N HIS A 210 13.94 15.81 -11.57
CA HIS A 210 13.61 17.23 -11.69
C HIS A 210 14.57 18.10 -10.86
N VAL A 211 15.31 18.96 -11.56
CA VAL A 211 16.20 19.94 -10.94
C VAL A 211 15.49 21.26 -10.71
N ASN A 212 15.81 21.94 -9.59
CA ASN A 212 15.33 23.29 -9.26
C ASN A 212 13.79 23.43 -9.32
N VAL A 213 13.07 22.47 -8.75
CA VAL A 213 11.60 22.51 -8.61
C VAL A 213 11.16 23.76 -7.85
N THR A 214 11.96 24.19 -6.87
CA THR A 214 11.90 25.52 -6.25
C THR A 214 13.29 26.13 -6.24
N ILE A 215 13.39 27.44 -6.08
CA ILE A 215 14.66 28.17 -5.95
C ILE A 215 14.59 28.99 -4.67
N GLY A 216 15.59 28.83 -3.82
CA GLY A 216 15.72 29.53 -2.54
C GLY A 216 17.18 29.68 -2.11
N GLY A 217 17.44 30.60 -1.19
CA GLY A 217 18.80 30.96 -0.74
C GLY A 217 19.25 30.33 0.57
N GLY A 218 18.36 29.64 1.30
CA GLY A 218 18.62 29.13 2.65
C GLY A 218 19.32 27.77 2.71
N GLY A 219 19.49 27.10 1.56
CA GLY A 219 20.00 25.73 1.47
C GLY A 219 19.21 24.89 0.46
N ASN A 220 19.34 23.57 0.56
CA ASN A 220 18.79 22.62 -0.41
C ASN A 220 17.99 21.50 0.27
N VAL A 221 16.93 21.06 -0.39
CA VAL A 221 16.24 19.80 -0.11
C VAL A 221 16.37 18.91 -1.34
N LYS A 222 16.80 17.67 -1.15
CA LYS A 222 16.91 16.68 -2.22
C LYS A 222 16.00 15.49 -1.92
N LEU A 223 15.14 15.16 -2.88
CA LEU A 223 14.38 13.91 -2.90
C LEU A 223 15.02 12.97 -3.92
N SER A 224 15.23 11.71 -3.56
CA SER A 224 15.76 10.70 -4.48
C SER A 224 15.28 9.29 -4.13
N ASP A 225 15.38 8.38 -5.09
CA ASP A 225 15.26 6.95 -4.84
C ASP A 225 16.47 6.48 -4.01
N ALA A 226 16.20 6.09 -2.76
CA ALA A 226 17.20 5.55 -1.87
C ALA A 226 17.55 4.12 -2.32
N PHE A 227 18.85 3.84 -2.41
CA PHE A 227 19.37 2.50 -2.72
C PHE A 227 18.94 1.92 -4.09
N ASN A 228 18.36 2.72 -4.99
CA ASN A 228 17.80 2.29 -6.28
C ASN A 228 16.72 1.20 -6.13
N THR A 229 15.75 1.48 -5.26
CA THR A 229 14.71 0.53 -4.86
C THR A 229 13.42 0.66 -5.66
N ALA A 230 13.31 1.66 -6.54
CA ALA A 230 12.13 1.89 -7.36
C ALA A 230 11.69 0.63 -8.12
N LEU A 231 10.50 0.12 -7.77
CA LEU A 231 9.86 -0.99 -8.44
C LEU A 231 8.40 -0.63 -8.74
N GLU A 232 8.03 -0.76 -10.01
CA GLU A 232 6.63 -0.62 -10.42
C GLU A 232 5.78 -1.78 -9.90
N PRO A 233 4.49 -1.55 -9.57
CA PRO A 233 3.60 -2.64 -9.20
C PRO A 233 3.56 -3.74 -10.27
N ALA A 234 3.56 -5.00 -9.83
CA ALA A 234 3.59 -6.13 -10.75
C ALA A 234 2.27 -6.22 -11.54
N PRO A 235 2.32 -6.49 -12.86
CA PRO A 235 1.10 -6.73 -13.64
C PRO A 235 0.28 -7.89 -13.08
N VAL A 236 -1.04 -7.70 -12.99
CA VAL A 236 -1.95 -8.73 -12.49
C VAL A 236 -2.07 -9.88 -13.50
N SER A 237 -1.77 -11.11 -13.06
CA SER A 237 -1.90 -12.31 -13.87
C SER A 237 -3.38 -12.58 -14.24
N PRO A 238 -3.69 -12.88 -15.51
CA PRO A 238 -5.06 -13.24 -15.91
C PRO A 238 -5.55 -14.51 -15.22
N ILE A 239 -6.72 -14.44 -14.59
CA ILE A 239 -7.40 -15.59 -13.96
C ILE A 239 -8.56 -16.14 -14.79
N GLU A 240 -9.00 -15.38 -15.81
CA GLU A 240 -10.06 -15.75 -16.74
C GLU A 240 -9.65 -15.57 -18.21
N GLY A 241 -10.45 -16.13 -19.12
CA GLY A 241 -10.26 -15.99 -20.57
C GLY A 241 -9.06 -16.75 -21.14
N PRO A 242 -8.66 -16.47 -22.40
CA PRO A 242 -7.59 -17.19 -23.08
C PRO A 242 -6.23 -17.09 -22.38
N GLY A 243 -5.92 -15.93 -21.77
CA GLY A 243 -4.66 -15.66 -21.08
C GLY A 243 -4.45 -16.42 -19.75
N ALA A 244 -5.51 -17.01 -19.19
CA ALA A 244 -5.48 -17.69 -17.89
C ALA A 244 -5.00 -19.15 -17.93
N ALA A 245 -4.39 -19.61 -19.03
CA ALA A 245 -3.96 -21.01 -19.17
C ALA A 245 -3.04 -21.47 -18.04
N ALA A 246 -2.09 -20.63 -17.64
CA ALA A 246 -1.18 -20.93 -16.54
C ALA A 246 -1.89 -20.91 -15.17
N TYR A 247 -2.79 -19.96 -14.92
CA TYR A 247 -3.57 -19.92 -13.67
C TYR A 247 -4.48 -21.15 -13.53
N ARG A 248 -5.12 -21.57 -14.64
CA ARG A 248 -5.91 -22.81 -14.69
C ARG A 248 -5.05 -24.04 -14.41
N LEU A 249 -3.85 -24.11 -14.97
CA LEU A 249 -2.92 -25.20 -14.71
C LEU A 249 -2.53 -25.25 -13.22
N LEU A 250 -2.07 -24.13 -12.66
CA LEU A 250 -1.70 -24.04 -11.24
C LEU A 250 -2.87 -24.42 -10.33
N SER A 251 -4.05 -23.86 -10.58
CA SER A 251 -5.27 -24.16 -9.82
C SER A 251 -5.64 -25.65 -9.91
N GLY A 252 -5.49 -26.26 -11.09
CA GLY A 252 -5.73 -27.68 -11.30
C GLY A 252 -4.75 -28.57 -10.53
N VAL A 253 -3.47 -28.20 -10.49
CA VAL A 253 -2.44 -28.90 -9.72
C VAL A 253 -2.73 -28.81 -8.23
N ILE A 254 -3.00 -27.60 -7.70
CA ILE A 254 -3.33 -27.38 -6.28
C ILE A 254 -4.53 -28.24 -5.87
N ARG A 255 -5.62 -28.23 -6.65
CA ARG A 255 -6.80 -29.06 -6.37
C ARG A 255 -6.49 -30.55 -6.44
N LYS A 256 -5.55 -30.97 -7.28
CA LYS A 256 -5.16 -32.38 -7.38
C LYS A 256 -4.33 -32.83 -6.17
N THR A 257 -3.49 -31.96 -5.62
CA THR A 257 -2.57 -32.28 -4.51
C THR A 257 -3.20 -32.06 -3.13
N GLN A 258 -4.04 -31.03 -2.97
CA GLN A 258 -4.69 -30.66 -1.71
C GLN A 258 -6.12 -31.19 -1.58
N GLY A 259 -6.66 -31.76 -2.67
CA GLY A 259 -8.00 -32.31 -2.73
C GLY A 259 -8.96 -31.45 -3.54
N HIS A 260 -9.87 -32.10 -4.26
CA HIS A 260 -10.74 -31.47 -5.26
C HIS A 260 -11.69 -30.40 -4.70
N LYS A 261 -11.88 -30.36 -3.37
CA LYS A 261 -12.71 -29.34 -2.69
C LYS A 261 -11.94 -28.05 -2.37
N THR A 262 -10.62 -28.02 -2.59
CA THR A 262 -9.79 -26.83 -2.35
C THR A 262 -10.21 -25.70 -3.27
N ILE A 263 -10.53 -24.54 -2.70
CA ILE A 263 -10.76 -23.31 -3.44
C ILE A 263 -9.41 -22.68 -3.75
N VAL A 264 -9.28 -22.14 -4.95
CA VAL A 264 -8.06 -21.44 -5.38
C VAL A 264 -8.49 -20.02 -5.71
N SER A 265 -8.10 -19.08 -4.86
CA SER A 265 -8.50 -17.68 -4.93
C SER A 265 -7.30 -16.82 -5.26
N PRO A 266 -7.44 -15.80 -6.13
CA PRO A 266 -6.36 -14.85 -6.35
C PRO A 266 -6.02 -14.11 -5.05
N ALA A 267 -4.74 -13.83 -4.84
CA ALA A 267 -4.25 -13.01 -3.73
C ALA A 267 -3.32 -11.90 -4.23
N LEU A 268 -3.09 -10.90 -3.37
CA LEU A 268 -2.15 -9.80 -3.57
C LEU A 268 -0.97 -9.99 -2.63
N MET A 269 0.26 -9.93 -3.15
CA MET A 269 1.44 -9.83 -2.29
C MET A 269 1.64 -8.38 -1.83
N GLY A 270 1.77 -8.20 -0.52
CA GLY A 270 1.87 -6.89 0.12
C GLY A 270 3.26 -6.28 0.11
N GLY A 271 4.31 -7.07 -0.15
CA GLY A 271 5.67 -6.54 -0.07
C GLY A 271 6.77 -7.32 -0.78
N ASN A 272 7.45 -6.60 -1.67
CA ASN A 272 8.73 -6.90 -2.34
C ASN A 272 9.95 -6.97 -1.39
N THR A 273 9.81 -7.63 -0.25
CA THR A 273 10.91 -7.89 0.69
C THR A 273 10.98 -9.38 0.86
N GLY A 274 11.95 -10.01 0.18
CA GLY A 274 12.20 -11.44 0.34
C GLY A 274 12.25 -11.81 1.83
N GLY A 275 11.26 -12.58 2.27
CA GLY A 275 11.34 -13.37 3.49
C GLY A 275 10.67 -12.86 4.77
N TRP A 276 9.55 -12.12 4.75
CA TRP A 276 8.70 -11.99 5.97
C TRP A 276 7.20 -11.85 5.66
N VAL A 277 6.54 -12.96 5.32
CA VAL A 277 5.12 -13.15 5.65
C VAL A 277 5.08 -14.04 6.89
N SER A 278 5.19 -13.44 8.07
CA SER A 278 4.84 -14.11 9.33
C SER A 278 3.47 -13.62 9.79
N THR A 279 2.46 -14.45 9.52
CA THR A 279 1.39 -14.77 10.46
C THR A 279 0.47 -13.62 10.87
N ILE A 280 -0.65 -13.45 10.14
CA ILE A 280 -1.88 -13.02 10.82
C ILE A 280 -2.37 -14.26 11.60
N GLN A 281 -2.10 -14.26 12.90
CA GLN A 281 -2.52 -15.31 13.83
C GLN A 281 -4.03 -15.48 13.77
N THR A 282 -4.45 -16.72 13.56
CA THR A 282 -5.78 -17.24 13.85
C THR A 282 -6.11 -16.98 15.33
N SER A 283 -6.97 -16.01 15.62
CA SER A 283 -7.67 -15.94 16.90
C SER A 283 -8.98 -16.72 16.79
N LEU A 284 -8.92 -18.03 17.03
CA LEU A 284 -10.07 -18.81 17.48
C LEU A 284 -10.34 -18.45 18.94
N PRO A 285 -11.58 -18.16 19.36
CA PRO A 285 -11.88 -17.95 20.77
C PRO A 285 -11.72 -19.27 21.54
N GLU A 286 -10.95 -19.22 22.62
CA GLU A 286 -10.86 -20.30 23.60
C GLU A 286 -12.27 -20.60 24.16
N LEU A 287 -12.75 -21.82 23.93
CA LEU A 287 -13.84 -22.40 24.71
C LEU A 287 -13.22 -23.01 25.97
N GLY A 288 -13.56 -22.42 27.11
CA GLY A 288 -13.08 -22.84 28.41
C GLY A 288 -13.51 -24.25 28.82
N THR A 289 -12.74 -24.78 29.78
CA THR A 289 -13.19 -25.74 30.79
C THR A 289 -13.04 -25.10 32.15
#